data_AF-A0A7W7H2P3-F1
#
_entry.id   AF-A0A7W7H2P3-F1
#
_cell.length_a   1.000
_cell.length_b   1.000
_cell.length_c   1.000
_cell.angle_alpha   90.00
_cell.angle_beta   90.00
_cell.angle_gamma   90.00
#
_symmetry.space_group_name_H-M   'P 1'
#
loop_
_entity.id
_entity.type
_entity.pdbx_description
1 polymer ?
#
loop_
_entity_poly.entity_id
_entity_poly.type
_entity_poly.pdbx_seq_one_letter_code
_entity_poly.pdbx_strand_id
1 'polypeptide(L)'
;MRAAPNPWALLEEAAKPGLGVLTESSEGGEDVKSLEWHRAVKRYVLPRLNGRWQAHGALLYPVPFEWLWPGLVMSTRPGSRHFSVVALTQLLVRPFRAFSGISSIDLQRAAGWEAWVLPESLEDAGPVMEQFHERIVDVAMPFFEQHDSLTSCVALVERKVQDNPESVRDLEALFYLRVLTDDLDQALPIVDTIQALATVHAGESPWIGKLVQDVVRVANAARNDRNEALDILREYAEGTRAELKIRAST
;
A
#
# COMPACT_ATOMS: atom_id res chain seq x y z
N MET A 1 -24.39 -19.19 20.77
CA MET A 1 -22.97 -19.00 20.38
C MET A 1 -22.89 -17.73 19.56
N ARG A 2 -22.15 -16.70 20.01
CA ARG A 2 -21.89 -15.51 19.20
C ARG A 2 -20.72 -15.83 18.27
N ALA A 3 -20.87 -15.54 16.98
CA ALA A 3 -19.79 -15.69 16.00
C ALA A 3 -18.58 -14.85 16.47
N ALA A 4 -17.38 -15.40 16.33
CA ALA A 4 -16.15 -14.63 16.54
C ALA A 4 -16.15 -13.44 15.56
N PRO A 5 -15.80 -12.23 16.00
CA PRO A 5 -15.74 -11.08 15.11
C PRO A 5 -14.75 -11.35 13.98
N ASN A 6 -15.12 -11.00 12.75
CA ASN A 6 -14.26 -11.12 11.58
C ASN A 6 -12.95 -10.35 11.83
N PRO A 7 -11.78 -11.01 11.89
CA PRO A 7 -10.51 -10.35 12.16
C PRO A 7 -10.13 -9.31 11.09
N TRP A 8 -10.78 -9.36 9.91
CA TRP A 8 -10.59 -8.41 8.81
C TRP A 8 -11.46 -7.14 8.92
N ALA A 9 -12.56 -7.18 9.67
CA ALA A 9 -13.46 -6.02 9.82
C ALA A 9 -12.79 -4.82 10.53
N LEU A 10 -11.78 -5.09 11.37
CA LEU A 10 -10.97 -4.06 12.03
C LEU A 10 -9.83 -3.51 11.15
N LEU A 11 -9.42 -4.24 10.11
CA LEU A 11 -8.44 -3.80 9.12
C LEU A 11 -9.09 -2.89 8.07
N GLU A 12 -10.32 -3.18 7.67
CA GLU A 12 -11.14 -2.25 6.89
C GLU A 12 -11.46 -0.96 7.67
N GLU A 13 -11.57 -1.07 9.00
CA GLU A 13 -11.71 0.11 9.87
C GLU A 13 -10.45 0.97 9.97
N ALA A 14 -9.27 0.34 9.91
CA ALA A 14 -7.99 1.05 9.83
C ALA A 14 -7.74 1.66 8.44
N ALA A 15 -8.42 1.17 7.40
CA ALA A 15 -8.41 1.73 6.06
C ALA A 15 -9.46 2.84 5.84
N LYS A 16 -10.29 3.18 6.86
CA LYS A 16 -11.19 4.34 6.79
C LYS A 16 -10.35 5.63 6.68
N PRO A 17 -10.74 6.59 5.81
CA PRO A 17 -10.08 7.88 5.72
C PRO A 17 -10.23 8.60 7.07
N GLY A 18 -9.15 8.67 7.84
CA GLY A 18 -9.16 9.12 9.23
C GLY A 18 -7.97 8.63 10.05
N LEU A 19 -7.30 7.54 9.64
CA LEU A 19 -5.89 7.37 9.97
C LEU A 19 -5.14 8.41 9.14
N GLY A 20 -4.77 9.51 9.80
CA GLY A 20 -3.85 10.50 9.27
C GLY A 20 -2.57 9.78 8.86
N VAL A 21 -2.52 9.33 7.61
CA VAL A 21 -1.29 9.35 6.85
C VAL A 21 -0.76 10.75 7.03
N LEU A 22 0.51 10.89 7.44
CA LEU A 22 1.19 12.17 7.47
C LEU A 22 1.30 12.68 6.01
N THR A 23 0.18 13.08 5.42
CA THR A 23 0.16 14.01 4.31
C THR A 23 0.63 15.31 4.91
N GLU A 24 1.74 15.85 4.40
CA GLU A 24 2.17 17.21 4.68
C GLU A 24 0.94 18.11 4.74
N SER A 25 0.55 18.52 5.95
CA SER A 25 -0.50 19.51 6.10
C SER A 25 0.03 20.76 5.43
N SER A 26 -0.69 21.23 4.41
CA SER A 26 -0.39 22.44 3.65
C SER A 26 -0.57 23.72 4.48
N GLU A 27 -0.46 23.64 5.80
CA GLU A 27 -0.49 24.75 6.74
C GLU A 27 0.62 24.55 7.81
N GLY A 28 1.83 24.99 7.46
CA GLY A 28 2.72 25.67 8.40
C GLY A 28 3.35 24.91 9.56
N GLY A 29 3.35 23.57 9.56
CA GLY A 29 4.09 22.79 10.54
C GLY A 29 4.45 21.41 10.02
N GLU A 30 5.67 21.25 9.46
CA GLU A 30 6.25 19.91 9.36
C GLU A 30 6.31 19.34 10.78
N ASP A 31 5.56 18.28 11.05
CA ASP A 31 5.55 17.59 12.33
C ASP A 31 6.99 17.20 12.71
N VAL A 32 7.58 17.92 13.66
CA VAL A 32 8.95 17.74 14.17
C VAL A 32 9.25 16.26 14.51
N LYS A 33 8.21 15.50 14.91
CA LYS A 33 8.27 14.07 15.21
C LYS A 33 8.56 13.18 13.98
N SER A 34 8.04 13.54 12.80
CA SER A 34 8.31 12.82 11.54
C SER A 34 9.77 13.00 11.09
N LEU A 35 10.30 14.22 11.28
CA LEU A 35 11.71 14.55 11.01
C LEU A 35 12.66 13.79 11.94
N GLU A 36 12.33 13.64 13.22
CA GLU A 36 13.14 12.88 14.18
C GLU A 36 13.12 11.38 13.90
N TRP A 37 11.95 10.81 13.57
CA TRP A 37 11.84 9.42 13.12
C TRP A 37 12.74 9.13 11.92
N HIS A 38 12.63 9.94 10.87
CA HIS A 38 13.41 9.76 9.65
C HIS A 38 14.92 9.86 9.91
N ARG A 39 15.35 10.76 10.79
CA ARG A 39 16.75 10.86 11.22
C ARG A 39 17.19 9.61 11.97
N ALA A 40 16.36 9.08 12.86
CA ALA A 40 16.64 7.87 13.62
C ALA A 40 16.71 6.63 12.71
N VAL A 41 15.77 6.46 11.78
CA VAL A 41 15.79 5.39 10.77
C VAL A 41 17.08 5.46 9.94
N LYS A 42 17.47 6.66 9.48
CA LYS A 42 18.70 6.85 8.73
C LYS A 42 19.96 6.54 9.53
N ARG A 43 19.99 6.88 10.82
CA ARG A 43 21.15 6.68 11.70
C ARG A 43 21.30 5.22 12.14
N TYR A 44 20.21 4.57 12.52
CA TYR A 44 20.25 3.29 13.22
C TYR A 44 19.76 2.11 12.38
N VAL A 45 18.84 2.31 11.43
CA VAL A 45 18.17 1.21 10.72
C VAL A 45 18.75 1.01 9.33
N LEU A 46 18.77 2.05 8.49
CA LEU A 46 19.23 1.95 7.09
C LEU A 46 20.62 1.32 6.93
N PRO A 47 21.64 1.65 7.76
CA PRO A 47 22.98 1.06 7.60
C PRO A 47 23.02 -0.46 7.85
N ARG A 48 21.97 -1.03 8.43
CA ARG A 48 21.87 -2.44 8.82
C ARG A 48 20.92 -3.25 7.94
N LEU A 49 20.21 -2.61 7.02
CA LEU A 49 19.33 -3.30 6.08
C LEU A 49 20.13 -3.72 4.86
N ASN A 50 19.97 -4.98 4.46
CA ASN A 50 20.59 -5.50 3.24
C ASN A 50 19.88 -4.93 2.00
N GLY A 51 20.66 -4.67 0.95
CA GLY A 51 20.15 -4.11 -0.31
C GLY A 51 20.06 -2.59 -0.29
N ARG A 52 19.36 -2.02 -1.26
CA ARG A 52 19.20 -0.56 -1.36
C ARG A 52 17.87 -0.19 -0.71
N TRP A 53 17.93 0.50 0.41
CA TRP A 53 16.76 1.02 1.11
C TRP A 53 16.75 2.54 1.06
N GLN A 54 15.55 3.11 0.97
CA GLN A 54 15.33 4.54 1.03
C GLN A 54 14.32 4.87 2.12
N ALA A 55 14.50 6.04 2.74
CA ALA A 55 13.54 6.62 3.66
C ALA A 55 13.06 7.97 3.10
N HIS A 56 11.77 8.24 3.19
CA HIS A 56 11.18 9.53 2.81
C HIS A 56 9.93 9.82 3.65
N GLY A 57 9.94 10.90 4.43
CA GLY A 57 8.86 11.21 5.37
C GLY A 57 8.61 10.04 6.33
N ALA A 58 7.39 9.52 6.33
CA ALA A 58 6.98 8.37 7.13
C ALA A 58 7.27 7.00 6.48
N LEU A 59 7.90 6.99 5.30
CA LEU A 59 8.10 5.80 4.48
C LEU A 59 9.51 5.24 4.60
N LEU A 60 9.61 3.92 4.64
CA LEU A 60 10.84 3.15 4.49
C LEU A 60 10.60 2.01 3.50
N TYR A 61 11.38 1.93 2.43
CA TYR A 61 11.13 0.98 1.34
C TYR A 61 12.42 0.52 0.64
N PRO A 62 12.48 -0.73 0.16
CA PRO A 62 13.58 -1.20 -0.66
C PRO A 62 13.44 -0.67 -2.10
N VAL A 63 14.55 -0.63 -2.83
CA VAL A 63 14.65 -0.32 -4.26
C VAL A 63 15.65 -1.29 -4.94
N PRO A 64 15.54 -1.54 -6.26
CA PRO A 64 14.50 -1.06 -7.19
C PRO A 64 13.18 -1.84 -7.07
N PHE A 65 12.11 -1.25 -7.60
CA PHE A 65 10.81 -1.90 -7.81
C PHE A 65 10.15 -1.30 -9.06
N GLU A 66 9.27 -2.06 -9.72
CA GLU A 66 8.64 -1.67 -10.99
C GLU A 66 7.12 -1.46 -10.86
N TRP A 67 6.38 -2.51 -10.56
CA TRP A 67 4.90 -2.47 -10.48
C TRP A 67 4.37 -2.58 -9.06
N LEU A 68 5.06 -3.37 -8.25
CA LEU A 68 4.73 -3.62 -6.86
C LEU A 68 5.68 -2.83 -5.98
N TRP A 69 5.13 -1.94 -5.16
CA TRP A 69 5.89 -1.21 -4.16
C TRP A 69 5.73 -1.89 -2.79
N PRO A 70 6.76 -2.60 -2.31
CA PRO A 70 6.86 -2.98 -0.91
C PRO A 70 7.29 -1.75 -0.09
N GLY A 71 6.63 -1.53 1.05
CA GLY A 71 6.93 -0.39 1.89
C GLY A 71 6.48 -0.56 3.32
N LEU A 72 7.17 0.16 4.20
CA LEU A 72 6.82 0.35 5.59
C LEU A 72 6.28 1.77 5.75
N VAL A 73 5.09 1.89 6.31
CA VAL A 73 4.45 3.16 6.61
C VAL A 73 4.35 3.32 8.12
N MET A 74 5.07 4.31 8.65
CA MET A 74 4.88 4.72 10.03
C MET A 74 3.63 5.61 10.14
N SER A 75 2.84 5.40 11.19
CA SER A 75 1.76 6.32 11.54
C SER A 75 1.75 6.64 13.04
N THR A 76 1.36 7.86 13.37
CA THR A 76 1.21 8.34 14.74
C THR A 76 -0.11 9.08 14.85
N ARG A 77 -0.86 8.85 15.94
CA ARG A 77 -2.06 9.66 16.21
C ARG A 77 -1.66 11.03 16.78
N PRO A 78 -2.36 12.13 16.44
CA PRO A 78 -2.12 13.43 17.06
C PRO A 78 -2.15 13.34 18.59
N GLY A 79 -1.16 13.94 19.25
CA GLY A 79 -1.02 13.89 20.71
C GLY A 79 -0.54 12.54 21.28
N SER A 80 -0.41 11.50 20.47
CA SER A 80 0.12 10.21 20.91
C SER A 80 1.64 10.24 21.07
N ARG A 81 2.12 9.49 22.07
CA ARG A 81 3.52 9.08 22.18
C ARG A 81 3.79 7.72 21.55
N HIS A 82 2.77 7.01 21.11
CA HIS A 82 2.91 5.72 20.43
C HIS A 82 2.83 5.90 18.92
N PHE A 83 3.62 5.11 18.20
CA PHE A 83 3.55 4.97 16.76
C PHE A 83 3.23 3.52 16.40
N SER A 84 2.69 3.30 15.20
CA SER A 84 2.57 1.98 14.59
C SER A 84 3.28 1.97 13.25
N VAL A 85 3.68 0.77 12.81
CA VAL A 85 4.24 0.58 11.47
C VAL A 85 3.48 -0.53 10.78
N VAL A 86 3.09 -0.26 9.54
CA VAL A 86 2.45 -1.24 8.66
C VAL A 86 3.40 -1.56 7.52
N ALA A 87 3.69 -2.84 7.32
CA ALA A 87 4.28 -3.33 6.07
C ALA A 87 3.15 -3.54 5.07
N LEU A 88 3.33 -3.05 3.85
CA LEU A 88 2.34 -3.21 2.79
C LEU A 88 3.02 -3.42 1.44
N THR A 89 2.33 -4.17 0.58
CA THR A 89 2.67 -4.27 -0.85
C THR A 89 1.55 -3.59 -1.64
N GLN A 90 1.88 -2.53 -2.37
CA GLN A 90 0.94 -1.75 -3.17
C GLN A 90 1.22 -1.94 -4.66
N LEU A 91 0.17 -2.12 -5.46
CA LEU A 91 0.28 -1.99 -6.90
C LEU A 91 0.25 -0.52 -7.30
N LEU A 92 1.28 -0.08 -8.03
CA LEU A 92 1.50 1.33 -8.35
C LEU A 92 0.52 1.89 -9.38
N VAL A 93 -0.11 1.04 -10.18
CA VAL A 93 -0.99 1.47 -11.28
C VAL A 93 -2.35 2.01 -10.82
N ARG A 94 -2.59 2.10 -9.51
CA ARG A 94 -3.81 2.69 -8.96
C ARG A 94 -3.56 4.16 -8.65
N PRO A 95 -4.19 5.11 -9.37
CA PRO A 95 -4.07 6.54 -9.08
C PRO A 95 -4.84 6.85 -7.79
N PHE A 96 -4.25 6.56 -6.63
CA PHE A 96 -4.90 6.70 -5.32
C PHE A 96 -4.08 7.59 -4.38
N ARG A 97 -4.76 8.59 -3.81
CA ARG A 97 -4.20 9.58 -2.87
C ARG A 97 -3.88 9.03 -1.47
N ALA A 98 -4.06 7.73 -1.25
CA ALA A 98 -3.85 7.09 0.06
C ALA A 98 -3.18 5.73 -0.10
N PHE A 99 -2.45 5.30 0.92
CA PHE A 99 -1.85 3.97 0.99
C PHE A 99 -2.95 2.90 0.96
N SER A 100 -3.08 2.19 -0.15
CA SER A 100 -4.02 1.08 -0.31
C SER A 100 -3.27 -0.15 -0.81
N GLY A 101 -2.55 -0.78 0.12
CA GLY A 101 -1.86 -2.03 -0.17
C GLY A 101 -2.84 -3.08 -0.71
N ILE A 102 -2.38 -3.88 -1.66
CA ILE A 102 -3.04 -5.15 -2.02
C ILE A 102 -3.08 -6.07 -0.80
N SER A 103 -1.99 -6.04 -0.03
CA SER A 103 -1.78 -6.76 1.21
C SER A 103 -1.10 -5.82 2.21
N SER A 104 -1.39 -6.01 3.49
CA SER A 104 -0.68 -5.30 4.57
C SER A 104 -0.70 -6.08 5.88
N ILE A 105 0.35 -5.90 6.68
CA ILE A 105 0.46 -6.44 8.03
C ILE A 105 0.95 -5.34 8.99
N ASP A 106 0.30 -5.26 10.14
CA ASP A 106 0.75 -4.42 11.26
C ASP A 106 1.89 -5.14 11.98
N LEU A 107 3.08 -4.53 11.99
CA LEU A 107 4.29 -5.13 12.56
C LEU A 107 4.17 -5.36 14.07
N GLN A 108 3.44 -4.50 14.78
CA GLN A 108 3.27 -4.61 16.23
C GLN A 108 2.33 -5.75 16.59
N ARG A 109 1.25 -5.92 15.82
CA ARG A 109 0.29 -7.01 16.04
C ARG A 109 0.90 -8.36 15.75
N ALA A 110 1.65 -8.47 14.66
CA ALA A 110 2.34 -9.71 14.28
C ALA A 110 3.35 -10.17 15.34
N ALA A 111 3.92 -9.22 16.10
CA ALA A 111 4.93 -9.45 17.12
C ALA A 111 4.39 -9.67 18.55
N GLY A 112 3.07 -9.61 18.76
CA GLY A 112 2.48 -9.73 20.10
C GLY A 112 2.47 -8.41 20.89
N TRP A 113 1.80 -7.38 20.35
CA TRP A 113 1.34 -6.16 21.04
C TRP A 113 2.29 -5.55 22.08
N GLU A 114 3.49 -5.16 21.63
CA GLU A 114 4.28 -4.15 22.34
C GLU A 114 4.11 -2.82 21.63
N ALA A 115 3.54 -1.84 22.33
CA ALA A 115 3.34 -0.51 21.77
C ALA A 115 4.69 0.21 21.70
N TRP A 116 5.13 0.57 20.50
CA TRP A 116 6.35 1.35 20.36
C TRP A 116 6.10 2.80 20.75
N VAL A 117 6.98 3.31 21.61
CA VAL A 117 6.97 4.68 22.08
C VAL A 117 7.95 5.48 21.23
N LEU A 118 7.51 6.65 20.76
CA LEU A 118 8.35 7.62 20.10
C LEU A 118 9.48 8.04 21.05
N PRO A 119 10.74 7.94 20.61
CA PRO A 119 11.87 8.39 21.41
C PRO A 119 11.78 9.91 21.63
N GLU A 120 12.27 10.38 22.77
CA GLU A 120 12.28 11.81 23.12
C GLU A 120 13.41 12.59 22.45
N SER A 121 14.42 11.86 21.95
CA SER A 121 15.60 12.41 21.27
C SER A 121 16.19 11.40 20.28
N LEU A 122 17.12 11.85 19.44
CA LEU A 122 17.85 10.95 18.53
C LEU A 122 18.81 10.04 19.28
N GLU A 123 19.31 10.47 20.43
CA GLU A 123 20.17 9.71 21.34
C GLU A 123 19.40 8.54 21.96
N ASP A 124 18.14 8.77 22.35
CA ASP A 124 17.28 7.75 22.96
C ASP A 124 16.65 6.78 21.94
N ALA A 125 16.78 7.08 20.64
CA ALA A 125 16.14 6.29 19.59
C ALA A 125 16.79 4.92 19.34
N GLY A 126 18.04 4.71 19.77
CA GLY A 126 18.81 3.49 19.48
C GLY A 126 18.07 2.19 19.82
N PRO A 127 17.64 1.97 21.07
CA PRO A 127 16.94 0.75 21.47
C PRO A 127 15.60 0.51 20.75
N VAL A 128 14.84 1.58 20.45
CA VAL A 128 13.57 1.46 19.71
C VAL A 128 13.85 1.08 18.25
N MET A 129 14.90 1.65 17.65
CA MET A 129 15.32 1.36 16.28
C MET A 129 15.92 -0.04 16.13
N GLU A 130 16.56 -0.56 17.19
CA GLU A 130 17.00 -1.96 17.28
C GLU A 130 15.81 -2.91 17.10
N GLN A 131 14.80 -2.76 17.97
CA GLN A 131 13.58 -3.58 17.91
C GLN A 131 12.86 -3.41 16.58
N PHE A 132 12.82 -2.18 16.05
CA PHE A 132 12.23 -1.94 14.74
C PHE A 132 13.00 -2.66 13.63
N HIS A 133 14.34 -2.61 13.62
CA HIS A 133 15.19 -3.35 12.67
C HIS A 133 14.93 -4.86 12.75
N GLU A 134 14.89 -5.43 13.96
CA GLU A 134 14.55 -6.84 14.18
C GLU A 134 13.19 -7.19 13.56
N ARG A 135 12.15 -6.36 13.76
CA ARG A 135 10.84 -6.60 13.14
C ARG A 135 10.81 -6.44 11.63
N ILE A 136 11.66 -5.58 11.07
CA ILE A 136 11.81 -5.53 9.61
C ILE A 136 12.32 -6.87 9.11
N VAL A 137 13.38 -7.39 9.73
CA VAL A 137 14.03 -8.65 9.31
C VAL A 137 13.12 -9.86 9.54
N ASP A 138 12.49 -9.96 10.72
CA ASP A 138 11.75 -11.17 11.11
C ASP A 138 10.31 -11.23 10.58
N VAL A 139 9.72 -10.06 10.25
CA VAL A 139 8.30 -9.98 9.87
C VAL A 139 8.12 -9.34 8.50
N ALA A 140 8.62 -8.12 8.31
CA ALA A 140 8.33 -7.37 7.09
C ALA A 140 9.01 -7.98 5.86
N MET A 141 10.27 -8.43 5.98
CA MET A 141 11.01 -9.06 4.89
C MET A 141 10.34 -10.36 4.41
N PRO A 142 10.02 -11.34 5.28
CA PRO A 142 9.22 -12.51 4.88
C PRO A 142 7.87 -12.15 4.28
N PHE A 143 7.20 -11.12 4.80
CA PHE A 143 5.95 -10.62 4.23
C PHE A 143 6.16 -10.10 2.80
N PHE A 144 7.21 -9.32 2.54
CA PHE A 144 7.49 -8.82 1.19
C PHE A 144 7.86 -9.95 0.22
N GLU A 145 8.63 -10.95 0.67
CA GLU A 145 8.99 -12.13 -0.12
C GLU A 145 7.75 -12.93 -0.56
N GLN A 146 6.71 -13.00 0.27
CA GLN A 146 5.45 -13.67 -0.09
C GLN A 146 4.64 -12.92 -1.17
N HIS A 147 4.95 -11.65 -1.41
CA HIS A 147 4.22 -10.75 -2.30
C HIS A 147 5.16 -10.02 -3.27
N ASP A 148 6.26 -10.68 -3.67
CA ASP A 148 7.33 -10.07 -4.47
C ASP A 148 7.03 -10.04 -5.98
N SER A 149 6.01 -10.78 -6.42
CA SER A 149 5.71 -11.01 -7.83
C SER A 149 4.26 -10.71 -8.19
N LEU A 150 4.03 -10.25 -9.41
CA LEU A 150 2.68 -10.02 -9.93
C LEU A 150 1.81 -11.29 -9.83
N THR A 151 2.38 -12.47 -10.12
CA THR A 151 1.68 -13.76 -10.03
C THR A 151 1.24 -14.08 -8.60
N SER A 152 2.09 -13.86 -7.59
CA SER A 152 1.69 -14.04 -6.19
C SER A 152 0.56 -13.07 -5.79
N CYS A 153 0.63 -11.83 -6.27
CA CYS A 153 -0.41 -10.84 -6.03
C CYS A 153 -1.73 -11.18 -6.72
N VAL A 154 -1.71 -11.75 -7.93
CA VAL A 154 -2.92 -12.25 -8.61
C VAL A 154 -3.64 -13.25 -7.71
N ALA A 155 -2.95 -14.33 -7.29
CA ALA A 155 -3.56 -15.38 -6.46
C ALA A 155 -4.13 -14.85 -5.14
N LEU A 156 -3.46 -13.86 -4.52
CA LEU A 156 -3.97 -13.20 -3.32
C LEU A 156 -5.24 -12.40 -3.61
N VAL A 157 -5.23 -11.54 -4.63
CA VAL A 157 -6.37 -10.67 -4.95
C VAL A 157 -7.57 -11.50 -5.43
N GLU A 158 -7.34 -12.59 -6.16
CA GLU A 158 -8.39 -13.53 -6.53
C GLU A 158 -9.12 -14.08 -5.31
N ARG A 159 -8.37 -14.48 -4.27
CA ARG A 159 -8.99 -14.93 -3.01
C ARG A 159 -9.83 -13.83 -2.37
N LYS A 160 -9.34 -12.59 -2.34
CA LYS A 160 -10.10 -11.44 -1.82
C LYS A 160 -11.38 -11.18 -2.61
N VAL A 161 -11.33 -11.29 -3.93
CA VAL A 161 -12.50 -11.17 -4.81
C VAL A 161 -13.47 -12.35 -4.61
N GLN A 162 -12.99 -13.56 -4.37
CA GLN A 162 -13.85 -14.70 -4.03
C GLN A 162 -14.55 -14.49 -2.68
N ASP A 163 -13.84 -13.97 -1.68
CA ASP A 163 -14.38 -13.70 -0.34
C ASP A 163 -15.32 -12.48 -0.32
N ASN A 164 -15.07 -11.49 -1.18
CA ASN A 164 -15.86 -10.27 -1.34
C ASN A 164 -16.00 -9.87 -2.82
N PRO A 165 -16.93 -10.49 -3.57
CA PRO A 165 -17.08 -10.27 -5.01
C PRO A 165 -17.64 -8.89 -5.36
N GLU A 166 -18.17 -8.15 -4.38
CA GLU A 166 -18.69 -6.78 -4.58
C GLU A 166 -17.61 -5.70 -4.37
N SER A 167 -16.39 -6.10 -3.97
CA SER A 167 -15.27 -5.17 -3.79
C SER A 167 -14.75 -4.64 -5.13
N VAL A 168 -15.32 -3.52 -5.58
CA VAL A 168 -14.88 -2.81 -6.80
C VAL A 168 -13.37 -2.50 -6.78
N ARG A 169 -12.79 -2.28 -5.60
CA ARG A 169 -11.35 -2.02 -5.42
C ARG A 169 -10.49 -3.25 -5.66
N ASP A 170 -10.91 -4.42 -5.19
CA ASP A 170 -10.17 -5.66 -5.40
C ASP A 170 -10.36 -6.16 -6.84
N LEU A 171 -11.54 -5.98 -7.43
CA LEU A 171 -11.79 -6.23 -8.85
C LEU A 171 -10.90 -5.34 -9.75
N GLU A 172 -10.79 -4.05 -9.46
CA GLU A 172 -9.88 -3.15 -10.18
C GLU A 172 -8.43 -3.64 -10.10
N ALA A 173 -7.95 -3.97 -8.88
CA ALA A 173 -6.60 -4.47 -8.69
C ALA A 173 -6.36 -5.78 -9.47
N LEU A 174 -7.33 -6.70 -9.45
CA LEU A 174 -7.25 -7.96 -10.18
C LEU A 174 -7.19 -7.73 -11.69
N PHE A 175 -8.04 -6.84 -12.21
CA PHE A 175 -8.03 -6.46 -13.63
C PHE A 175 -6.65 -5.97 -14.07
N TYR A 176 -6.08 -4.99 -13.36
CA TYR A 176 -4.76 -4.48 -13.73
C TYR A 176 -3.65 -5.51 -13.59
N LEU A 177 -3.67 -6.33 -12.53
CA LEU A 177 -2.70 -7.41 -12.37
C LEU A 177 -2.76 -8.40 -13.55
N ARG A 178 -3.97 -8.80 -13.98
CA ARG A 178 -4.17 -9.71 -15.12
C ARG A 178 -3.68 -9.10 -16.44
N VAL A 179 -3.88 -7.80 -16.67
CA VAL A 179 -3.29 -7.08 -17.81
C VAL A 179 -1.76 -7.12 -17.75
N LEU A 180 -1.18 -6.84 -16.56
CA LEU A 180 0.28 -6.86 -16.36
C LEU A 180 0.88 -8.26 -16.54
N THR A 181 0.15 -9.33 -16.21
CA THR A 181 0.60 -10.73 -16.38
C THR A 181 0.21 -11.35 -17.72
N ASP A 182 -0.28 -10.56 -18.69
CA ASP A 182 -0.67 -11.03 -20.03
C ASP A 182 -1.82 -12.07 -20.04
N ASP A 183 -2.76 -11.91 -19.13
CA ASP A 183 -3.93 -12.78 -19.00
C ASP A 183 -5.21 -12.01 -19.33
N LEU A 184 -5.30 -11.57 -20.59
CA LEU A 184 -6.39 -10.71 -21.04
C LEU A 184 -7.74 -11.44 -21.08
N ASP A 185 -7.73 -12.75 -21.32
CA ASP A 185 -8.93 -13.59 -21.33
C ASP A 185 -9.64 -13.58 -19.97
N GLN A 186 -8.87 -13.51 -18.88
CA GLN A 186 -9.41 -13.36 -17.53
C GLN A 186 -9.57 -11.90 -17.10
N ALA A 187 -8.79 -10.97 -17.65
CA ALA A 187 -8.90 -9.55 -17.32
C ALA A 187 -10.21 -8.94 -17.82
N LEU A 188 -10.54 -9.13 -19.10
CA LEU A 188 -11.62 -8.40 -19.76
C LEU A 188 -13.03 -8.65 -19.16
N PRO A 189 -13.41 -9.87 -18.74
CA PRO A 189 -14.70 -10.12 -18.09
C PRO A 189 -14.89 -9.36 -16.75
N ILE A 190 -13.79 -8.97 -16.08
CA ILE A 190 -13.87 -8.22 -14.82
C ILE A 190 -14.45 -6.82 -15.05
N VAL A 191 -14.21 -6.24 -16.23
CA VAL A 191 -14.68 -4.89 -16.59
C VAL A 191 -16.21 -4.81 -16.53
N ASP A 192 -16.88 -5.82 -17.08
CA ASP A 192 -18.35 -5.88 -17.09
C ASP A 192 -18.91 -5.97 -15.67
N THR A 193 -18.22 -6.71 -14.78
CA THR A 193 -18.58 -6.83 -13.36
C THR A 193 -18.43 -5.48 -12.64
N ILE A 194 -17.30 -4.79 -12.86
CA ILE A 194 -17.06 -3.44 -12.29
C ILE A 194 -18.13 -2.44 -12.77
N GLN A 195 -18.48 -2.45 -14.05
CA GLN A 195 -19.51 -1.56 -14.60
C GLN A 195 -20.90 -1.83 -14.04
N ALA A 196 -21.26 -3.11 -13.86
CA ALA A 196 -22.52 -3.51 -13.25
C ALA A 196 -22.62 -3.02 -11.79
N LEU A 197 -21.58 -3.28 -10.98
CA LEU A 197 -21.51 -2.83 -9.59
C LEU A 197 -21.54 -1.30 -9.47
N ALA A 198 -20.84 -0.59 -10.35
CA ALA A 198 -20.85 0.87 -10.36
C ALA A 198 -22.24 1.46 -10.63
N THR A 199 -23.08 0.78 -11.40
CA THR A 199 -24.48 1.17 -11.62
C THR A 199 -25.32 0.98 -10.36
N VAL A 200 -25.06 -0.08 -9.60
CA VAL A 200 -25.74 -0.36 -8.31
C VAL A 200 -25.35 0.67 -7.24
N HIS A 201 -24.06 1.01 -7.16
CA HIS A 201 -23.53 1.98 -6.19
C HIS A 201 -23.53 3.43 -6.71
N ALA A 202 -24.29 3.70 -7.77
CA ALA A 202 -24.39 5.02 -8.38
C ALA A 202 -25.00 6.03 -7.39
N GLY A 203 -24.13 6.80 -6.71
CA GLY A 203 -24.51 7.83 -5.74
C GLY A 203 -23.92 7.63 -4.34
N GLU A 204 -23.43 6.44 -4.00
CA GLU A 204 -22.88 6.16 -2.67
C GLU A 204 -21.42 6.62 -2.53
N SER A 205 -20.70 6.69 -3.64
CA SER A 205 -19.26 6.94 -3.63
C SER A 205 -18.79 7.60 -4.94
N PRO A 206 -18.56 8.92 -4.94
CA PRO A 206 -18.14 9.67 -6.14
C PRO A 206 -16.84 9.15 -6.80
N TRP A 207 -15.99 8.45 -6.04
CA TRP A 207 -14.74 7.89 -6.53
C TRP A 207 -14.93 6.67 -7.46
N ILE A 208 -16.07 5.97 -7.38
CA ILE A 208 -16.35 4.79 -8.22
C ILE A 208 -16.45 5.17 -9.69
N GLY A 209 -17.05 6.32 -10.01
CA GLY A 209 -17.19 6.77 -11.40
C GLY A 209 -15.84 6.97 -12.11
N LYS A 210 -14.86 7.56 -11.42
CA LYS A 210 -13.51 7.72 -11.96
C LYS A 210 -12.81 6.38 -12.13
N LEU A 211 -12.90 5.49 -11.14
CA LEU A 211 -12.33 4.14 -11.23
C LEU A 211 -12.84 3.39 -12.46
N VAL A 212 -14.15 3.42 -12.71
CA VAL A 212 -14.76 2.76 -13.88
C VAL A 212 -14.23 3.35 -15.19
N GLN A 213 -14.09 4.68 -15.27
CA GLN A 213 -13.51 5.34 -16.45
C GLN A 213 -12.07 4.88 -16.70
N ASP A 214 -11.25 4.81 -15.63
CA ASP A 214 -9.85 4.39 -15.72
C ASP A 214 -9.74 2.92 -16.17
N VAL A 215 -10.56 2.02 -15.59
CA VAL A 215 -10.63 0.60 -15.99
C VAL A 215 -11.07 0.45 -17.45
N VAL A 216 -12.13 1.15 -17.87
CA VAL A 216 -12.62 1.08 -19.26
C VAL A 216 -11.58 1.62 -20.24
N ARG A 217 -10.85 2.68 -19.89
CA ARG A 217 -9.75 3.21 -20.71
C ARG A 217 -8.68 2.15 -20.94
N VAL A 218 -8.20 1.51 -19.88
CA VAL A 218 -7.19 0.43 -19.97
C VAL A 218 -7.73 -0.78 -20.73
N ALA A 219 -8.99 -1.17 -20.50
CA ALA A 219 -9.60 -2.32 -21.18
C ALA A 219 -9.75 -2.09 -22.68
N ASN A 220 -10.15 -0.89 -23.10
CA ASN A 220 -10.26 -0.55 -24.52
C ASN A 220 -8.91 -0.57 -25.23
N ALA A 221 -7.86 -0.07 -24.57
CA ALA A 221 -6.49 -0.21 -25.08
C ALA A 221 -6.08 -1.69 -25.19
N ALA A 222 -6.31 -2.47 -24.12
CA ALA A 222 -5.91 -3.88 -24.05
C ALA A 222 -6.59 -4.75 -25.12
N ARG A 223 -7.82 -4.42 -25.53
CA ARG A 223 -8.55 -5.11 -26.61
C ARG A 223 -7.91 -4.90 -27.98
N ASN A 224 -7.23 -3.78 -28.19
CA ASN A 224 -6.56 -3.47 -29.46
C ASN A 224 -5.11 -3.94 -29.45
N ASP A 225 -4.35 -3.49 -28.46
CA ASP A 225 -2.95 -3.84 -28.23
C ASP A 225 -2.65 -3.76 -26.73
N ARG A 226 -2.17 -4.87 -26.17
CA ARG A 226 -1.75 -4.92 -24.76
C ARG A 226 -0.69 -3.86 -24.44
N ASN A 227 0.21 -3.53 -25.37
CA ASN A 227 1.25 -2.54 -25.12
C ASN A 227 0.67 -1.14 -24.87
N GLU A 228 -0.41 -0.76 -25.58
CA GLU A 228 -1.11 0.50 -25.31
C GLU A 228 -1.69 0.53 -23.89
N ALA A 229 -2.23 -0.60 -23.41
CA ALA A 229 -2.70 -0.71 -22.04
C ALA A 229 -1.55 -0.62 -21.03
N LEU A 230 -0.42 -1.26 -21.32
CA LEU A 230 0.77 -1.17 -20.47
C LEU A 230 1.30 0.26 -20.38
N ASP A 231 1.28 1.03 -21.47
CA ASP A 231 1.70 2.43 -21.46
C ASP A 231 0.81 3.28 -20.55
N ILE A 232 -0.52 3.10 -20.60
CA ILE A 232 -1.45 3.76 -19.68
C ILE A 232 -1.15 3.37 -18.23
N LEU A 233 -0.88 2.09 -17.96
CA LEU A 233 -0.55 1.62 -16.61
C LEU A 233 0.80 2.16 -16.12
N ARG A 234 1.77 2.38 -17.00
CA ARG A 234 3.04 3.07 -16.68
C ARG A 234 2.77 4.52 -16.28
N GLU A 235 1.93 5.25 -17.02
CA GLU A 235 1.52 6.61 -16.64
C GLU A 235 0.91 6.64 -15.23
N TYR A 236 0.05 5.69 -14.91
CA TYR A 236 -0.54 5.58 -13.57
C TYR A 236 0.52 5.25 -12.51
N ALA A 237 1.43 4.32 -12.79
CA ALA A 237 2.51 3.98 -11.89
C ALA A 237 3.44 5.17 -11.62
N GLU A 238 3.77 5.96 -12.64
CA GLU A 238 4.55 7.19 -12.51
C GLU A 238 3.81 8.25 -11.68
N GLY A 239 2.52 8.45 -11.94
CA GLY A 239 1.67 9.35 -11.15
C GLY A 239 1.66 8.97 -9.67
N THR A 240 1.44 7.69 -9.37
CA THR A 240 1.48 7.17 -7.98
C THR A 240 2.87 7.34 -7.36
N ARG A 241 3.95 7.09 -8.11
CA ARG A 241 5.32 7.31 -7.60
C ARG A 241 5.55 8.78 -7.25
N ALA A 242 5.09 9.70 -8.10
CA ALA A 242 5.19 11.13 -7.87
C ALA A 242 4.39 11.58 -6.65
N GLU A 243 3.15 11.10 -6.50
CA GLU A 243 2.30 11.40 -5.34
C GLU A 243 2.92 10.88 -4.02
N LEU A 244 3.47 9.67 -4.04
CA LEU A 244 4.15 9.07 -2.90
C LEU A 244 5.57 9.64 -2.66
N LYS A 245 6.04 10.52 -3.56
CA LYS A 245 7.41 11.07 -3.57
C LYS A 245 8.49 9.97 -3.51
N ILE A 246 8.19 8.78 -4.05
CA ILE A 246 9.12 7.65 -4.12
C ILE A 246 9.91 7.72 -5.42
N ARG A 247 11.23 7.61 -5.33
CA ARG A 247 12.10 7.66 -6.52
C ARG A 247 12.32 6.24 -7.04
N ALA A 248 12.01 6.00 -8.32
CA ALA A 248 12.55 4.84 -9.01
C ALA A 248 14.09 4.92 -9.00
N SER A 249 14.77 3.77 -8.88
CA SER A 249 16.23 3.78 -9.03
C SER A 249 16.59 4.26 -10.43
N THR A 250 17.51 5.22 -10.50
CA THR A 250 18.29 5.52 -11.72
C THR A 250 19.49 4.58 -11.77
#